data_AF-A0A7X0EDQ9-F1
#
_entry.id   AF-A0A7X0EDQ9-F1
#
_cell.length_a   1.000
_cell.length_b   1.000
_cell.length_c   1.000
_cell.angle_alpha   90.00
_cell.angle_beta   90.00
_cell.angle_gamma   90.00
#
_symmetry.space_group_name_H-M   'P 1'
#
loop_
_entity.id
_entity.type
_entity.pdbx_description
1 polymer ?
#
loop_
_entity_poly.entity_id
_entity_poly.type
_entity_poly.pdbx_seq_one_letter_code
_entity_poly.pdbx_strand_id
1 'polypeptide(L)'
;MTLETAASAQSRGGDAETVIASIVCRFQTNDNDKDKDDGISETYKRGREVLGSNQSWGRDLCYRDHNTDWGQRFDISGFNILARDVSSIVYEWSMDNDDEWNVGMTVLIKLQNGHEYEVGGAYYNIHRGSKSGSISLHW
;
A
#
# COMPACT_ATOMS: atom_id res chain seq x y z
N MET A 1 32.70 -16.27 -25.34
CA MET A 1 31.53 -15.50 -25.79
C MET A 1 30.51 -15.58 -24.68
N THR A 2 30.61 -14.69 -23.69
CA THR A 2 29.71 -14.64 -22.54
C THR A 2 28.51 -13.80 -22.94
N LEU A 3 27.35 -14.45 -23.02
CA LEU A 3 26.05 -13.78 -23.17
C LEU A 3 25.80 -12.96 -21.91
N GLU A 4 25.88 -11.64 -22.05
CA GLU A 4 25.41 -10.71 -21.03
C GLU A 4 23.93 -10.97 -20.78
N THR A 5 23.60 -11.37 -19.55
CA THR A 5 22.24 -11.39 -19.06
C THR A 5 21.79 -9.94 -18.84
N ALA A 6 21.40 -9.27 -19.91
CA ALA A 6 20.67 -8.01 -19.86
C ALA A 6 19.22 -8.31 -19.44
N ALA A 7 19.02 -8.64 -18.17
CA ALA A 7 17.70 -8.74 -17.56
C ALA A 7 17.52 -7.60 -16.57
N SER A 8 16.59 -6.69 -16.91
CA SER A 8 15.83 -5.80 -16.01
C SER A 8 16.39 -4.46 -15.53
N ALA A 9 17.29 -3.79 -16.26
CA ALA A 9 17.66 -2.39 -15.96
C ALA A 9 16.84 -1.34 -16.76
N GLN A 10 15.91 -1.75 -17.62
CA GLN A 10 15.35 -0.89 -18.68
C GLN A 10 13.89 -0.43 -18.48
N SER A 11 13.24 -0.67 -17.34
CA SER A 11 11.77 -0.48 -17.20
C SER A 11 11.28 0.54 -16.17
N ARG A 12 12.14 1.44 -15.67
CA ARG A 12 11.72 2.55 -14.78
C ARG A 12 12.03 3.95 -15.29
N GLY A 13 12.99 4.09 -16.20
CA GLY A 13 13.45 5.41 -16.67
C GLY A 13 12.40 6.18 -17.46
N GLY A 14 11.60 5.51 -18.29
CA GLY A 14 10.48 6.14 -19.01
C GLY A 14 9.25 6.38 -18.14
N ASP A 15 9.09 5.58 -17.08
CA ASP A 15 7.90 5.60 -16.23
C ASP A 15 7.97 6.67 -15.14
N ALA A 16 9.18 7.16 -14.82
CA ALA A 16 9.42 8.24 -13.86
C ALA A 16 8.59 9.52 -14.13
N GLU A 17 8.34 9.83 -15.40
CA GLU A 17 7.56 11.00 -15.85
C GLU A 17 6.07 10.70 -16.08
N THR A 18 5.61 9.49 -15.74
CA THR A 18 4.19 9.15 -15.85
C THR A 18 3.49 9.47 -14.53
N VAL A 19 2.28 10.03 -14.63
CA VAL A 19 1.44 10.32 -13.46
C VAL A 19 0.98 9.04 -12.77
N ILE A 20 0.97 9.05 -11.45
CA ILE A 20 0.36 8.00 -10.63
C ILE A 20 -1.16 8.11 -10.77
N ALA A 21 -1.78 7.06 -11.27
CA ALA A 21 -3.23 6.98 -11.40
C ALA A 21 -3.88 6.56 -10.09
N SER A 22 -3.33 5.55 -9.42
CA SER A 22 -3.91 5.05 -8.17
C SER A 22 -2.89 4.45 -7.21
N ILE A 23 -3.25 4.40 -5.93
CA ILE A 23 -2.50 3.71 -4.88
C ILE A 23 -3.40 2.65 -4.20
N VAL A 24 -2.84 1.51 -3.81
CA VAL A 24 -3.52 0.48 -3.03
C VAL A 24 -2.54 -0.20 -2.07
N CYS A 25 -2.99 -0.53 -0.86
CA CYS A 25 -2.24 -1.37 0.05
C CYS A 25 -2.74 -2.82 -0.03
N ARG A 26 -1.84 -3.78 -0.17
CA ARG A 26 -2.11 -5.22 -0.06
C ARG A 26 -1.73 -5.67 1.35
N PHE A 27 -2.63 -6.41 1.99
CA PHE A 27 -2.47 -6.97 3.32
C PHE A 27 -2.24 -8.48 3.23
N GLN A 28 -1.29 -8.98 4.01
CA GLN A 28 -1.05 -10.40 4.22
C GLN A 28 -1.11 -10.66 5.71
N THR A 29 -2.09 -11.44 6.15
CA THR A 29 -2.32 -11.68 7.57
C THR A 29 -2.43 -13.16 7.86
N ASN A 30 -2.02 -13.55 9.06
CA ASN A 30 -2.27 -14.87 9.62
C ASN A 30 -3.56 -14.93 10.46
N ASP A 31 -4.27 -13.82 10.58
CA ASP A 31 -5.52 -13.77 11.32
C ASP A 31 -6.62 -14.58 10.60
N ASN A 32 -7.25 -15.46 11.37
CA ASN A 32 -8.20 -16.45 10.89
C ASN A 32 -9.60 -16.28 11.49
N ASP A 33 -9.77 -15.47 12.55
CA ASP A 33 -11.08 -15.25 13.15
C ASP A 33 -11.77 -13.99 12.65
N LYS A 34 -11.07 -13.08 11.93
CA LYS A 34 -11.64 -11.99 11.09
C LYS A 34 -12.97 -11.48 11.61
N ASP A 35 -13.06 -11.27 12.93
CA ASP A 35 -14.34 -10.98 13.50
C ASP A 35 -14.68 -9.53 13.13
N LYS A 36 -15.97 -9.26 13.04
CA LYS A 36 -16.46 -8.08 12.31
C LYS A 36 -16.09 -6.77 13.00
N ASP A 37 -15.53 -6.82 14.21
CA ASP A 37 -15.31 -5.63 15.01
C ASP A 37 -13.91 -5.04 14.78
N ASP A 38 -12.99 -5.82 14.20
CA ASP A 38 -11.64 -5.36 13.91
C ASP A 38 -11.49 -4.65 12.56
N GLY A 39 -10.56 -3.70 12.48
CA GLY A 39 -10.34 -2.95 11.27
C GLY A 39 -8.99 -2.27 11.11
N ILE A 40 -8.65 -2.00 9.86
CA ILE A 40 -7.46 -1.25 9.44
C ILE A 40 -7.95 -0.07 8.62
N SER A 41 -7.63 1.13 9.09
CA SER A 41 -7.79 2.36 8.34
C SER A 41 -6.44 2.81 7.79
N GLU A 42 -6.44 3.35 6.58
CA GLU A 42 -5.25 3.84 5.89
C GLU A 42 -5.46 5.27 5.40
N THR A 43 -4.37 6.03 5.32
CA THR A 43 -4.37 7.38 4.76
C THR A 43 -3.08 7.63 4.00
N TYR A 44 -3.19 8.20 2.81
CA TYR A 44 -2.07 8.59 1.97
C TYR A 44 -1.90 10.11 2.07
N LYS A 45 -0.73 10.57 2.49
CA LYS A 45 -0.44 11.99 2.67
C LYS A 45 0.75 12.44 1.84
N ARG A 46 0.69 13.68 1.35
CA ARG A 46 1.84 14.41 0.81
C ARG A 46 2.08 15.65 1.66
N GLY A 47 3.08 15.59 2.53
CA GLY A 47 3.24 16.60 3.58
C GLY A 47 2.01 16.67 4.49
N ARG A 48 1.24 17.76 4.43
CA ARG A 48 -0.01 17.93 5.20
C ARG A 48 -1.27 17.65 4.38
N GLU A 49 -1.16 17.50 3.07
CA GLU A 49 -2.29 17.21 2.19
C GLU A 49 -2.66 15.74 2.28
N VAL A 50 -3.95 15.45 2.48
CA VAL A 50 -4.48 14.08 2.41
C VAL A 50 -4.88 13.81 0.96
N LEU A 51 -4.21 12.85 0.33
CA LEU A 51 -4.51 12.42 -1.03
C LEU A 51 -5.70 11.46 -1.09
N GLY A 52 -5.85 10.66 -0.03
CA GLY A 52 -6.96 9.72 0.12
C GLY A 52 -6.91 8.99 1.46
N SER A 53 -8.06 8.53 1.93
CA SER A 53 -8.21 7.78 3.17
C SER A 53 -9.21 6.65 2.99
N ASN A 54 -8.97 5.54 3.65
CA ASN A 54 -9.86 4.39 3.64
C ASN A 54 -10.04 3.76 5.01
N GLN A 55 -11.10 2.95 5.08
CA GLN A 55 -11.10 1.75 5.88
C GLN A 55 -10.93 0.56 4.92
N SER A 56 -9.86 -0.21 5.08
CA SER A 56 -9.53 -1.38 4.23
C SER A 56 -9.88 -2.71 4.87
N TRP A 57 -10.17 -2.70 6.17
CA TRP A 57 -10.70 -3.83 6.91
C TRP A 57 -11.69 -3.30 7.94
N GLY A 58 -12.84 -3.95 8.06
CA GLY A 58 -13.88 -3.61 9.04
C GLY A 58 -15.16 -4.41 8.80
N ARG A 59 -16.09 -4.32 9.76
CA ARG A 59 -17.44 -4.91 9.75
C ARG A 59 -18.16 -4.93 8.39
N ASP A 60 -18.04 -3.83 7.66
CA ASP A 60 -18.79 -3.57 6.43
C ASP A 60 -17.94 -3.80 5.16
N LEU A 61 -16.69 -4.23 5.32
CA LEU A 61 -15.71 -4.44 4.25
C LEU A 61 -15.47 -5.94 4.11
N CYS A 62 -16.30 -6.57 3.28
CA CYS A 62 -16.20 -8.00 3.00
C CYS A 62 -14.91 -8.34 2.24
N TYR A 63 -13.89 -8.84 2.93
CA TYR A 63 -12.77 -9.55 2.30
C TYR A 63 -12.66 -10.98 2.87
N ARG A 64 -12.99 -11.96 2.02
CA ARG A 64 -13.03 -13.39 2.34
C ARG A 64 -12.24 -14.21 1.31
N ASP A 65 -11.00 -13.83 1.07
CA ASP A 65 -10.05 -14.78 0.49
C ASP A 65 -8.90 -15.01 1.48
N HIS A 66 -8.62 -16.28 1.75
CA HIS A 66 -7.63 -16.65 2.75
C HIS A 66 -6.22 -16.30 2.27
N ASN A 67 -5.42 -15.70 3.17
CA ASN A 67 -3.97 -15.39 3.09
C ASN A 67 -3.53 -14.10 2.35
N THR A 68 -4.35 -13.43 1.55
CA THR A 68 -3.97 -12.13 0.92
C THR A 68 -5.21 -11.31 0.61
N ASP A 69 -5.37 -10.20 1.33
CA ASP A 69 -6.47 -9.26 1.15
C ASP A 69 -5.96 -7.98 0.49
N TRP A 70 -6.75 -7.40 -0.41
CA TRP A 70 -6.43 -6.13 -1.05
C TRP A 70 -7.23 -5.02 -0.38
N GLY A 71 -6.55 -3.97 0.07
CA GLY A 71 -7.20 -2.73 0.43
C GLY A 71 -7.94 -2.11 -0.76
N GLN A 72 -8.73 -1.07 -0.49
CA GLN A 72 -9.37 -0.37 -1.61
C GLN A 72 -8.35 0.45 -2.38
N ARG A 73 -8.59 0.56 -3.68
CA ARG A 73 -7.76 1.34 -4.59
C ARG A 73 -8.23 2.81 -4.59
N PHE A 74 -7.27 3.72 -4.43
CA PHE A 74 -7.48 5.16 -4.43
C PHE A 74 -7.08 5.77 -5.76
N ASP A 75 -8.03 6.37 -6.48
CA ASP A 75 -7.70 7.23 -7.60
C ASP A 75 -7.11 8.54 -7.07
N ILE A 76 -5.86 8.80 -7.44
CA ILE A 76 -5.14 10.03 -7.12
C ILE A 76 -4.64 10.75 -8.39
N SER A 77 -5.15 10.36 -9.55
CA SER A 77 -4.74 10.91 -10.84
C SER A 77 -4.92 12.42 -10.92
N GLY A 78 -5.96 12.96 -10.27
CA GLY A 78 -6.25 14.39 -10.19
C GLY A 78 -5.16 15.23 -9.49
N PHE A 79 -4.31 14.62 -8.67
CA PHE A 79 -3.20 15.32 -8.00
C PHE A 79 -1.97 15.49 -8.92
N ASN A 80 -1.96 14.85 -10.10
CA ASN A 80 -0.87 14.93 -11.10
C ASN A 80 0.53 14.67 -10.52
N ILE A 81 0.63 13.70 -9.61
CA ILE A 81 1.90 13.32 -8.99
C ILE A 81 2.65 12.38 -9.94
N LEU A 82 3.90 12.69 -10.27
CA LEU A 82 4.73 11.85 -11.11
C LEU A 82 5.29 10.67 -10.31
N ALA A 83 5.55 9.56 -10.98
CA ALA A 83 6.10 8.35 -10.37
C ALA A 83 7.41 8.61 -9.59
N ARG A 84 8.31 9.44 -10.14
CA ARG A 84 9.56 9.84 -9.45
C ARG A 84 9.35 10.57 -8.12
N ASP A 85 8.19 11.19 -7.95
CA ASP A 85 7.83 12.00 -6.78
C ASP A 85 7.06 11.18 -5.73
N VAL A 86 6.91 9.86 -5.91
CA VAL A 86 6.21 8.98 -4.96
C VAL A 86 6.80 9.04 -3.55
N SER A 87 8.09 9.34 -3.41
CA SER A 87 8.75 9.50 -2.10
C SER A 87 8.27 10.70 -1.29
N SER A 88 7.51 11.60 -1.90
CA SER A 88 6.79 12.67 -1.19
C SER A 88 5.53 12.18 -0.49
N ILE A 89 5.10 10.94 -0.75
CA ILE A 89 3.90 10.33 -0.20
C ILE A 89 4.28 9.44 1.00
N VAL A 90 3.51 9.58 2.06
CA VAL A 90 3.55 8.72 3.25
C VAL A 90 2.24 7.97 3.33
N TYR A 91 2.35 6.65 3.48
CA TYR A 91 1.24 5.80 3.88
C TYR A 91 1.17 5.77 5.40
N GLU A 92 0.04 6.14 5.98
CA GLU A 92 -0.24 6.01 7.40
C GLU A 92 -1.37 5.01 7.61
N TRP A 93 -1.32 4.31 8.74
CA TRP A 93 -2.36 3.37 9.10
C TRP A 93 -2.70 3.45 10.58
N SER A 94 -3.94 3.09 10.90
CA SER A 94 -4.41 2.86 12.26
C SER A 94 -5.26 1.61 12.30
N MET A 95 -5.15 0.85 13.39
CA MET A 95 -5.93 -0.38 13.59
C MET A 95 -6.78 -0.25 14.83
N ASP A 96 -8.00 -0.76 14.73
CA ASP A 96 -8.87 -1.02 15.87
C ASP A 96 -8.94 -2.53 16.00
N ASN A 97 -8.11 -3.07 16.88
CA ASN A 97 -8.01 -4.50 17.20
C ASN A 97 -7.46 -4.64 18.63
N ASP A 98 -7.99 -5.61 19.37
CA ASP A 98 -7.55 -5.99 20.72
C ASP A 98 -6.85 -7.37 20.78
N ASP A 99 -6.87 -8.14 19.69
CA ASP A 99 -6.23 -9.44 19.50
C ASP A 99 -4.81 -9.38 18.90
N GLU A 100 -4.10 -10.52 18.92
CA GLU A 100 -2.70 -10.62 18.49
C GLU A 100 -2.59 -11.06 17.02
N TRP A 101 -2.30 -10.12 16.11
CA TRP A 101 -2.23 -10.38 14.66
C TRP A 101 -0.86 -10.14 14.07
N ASN A 102 -0.51 -10.84 12.99
CA ASN A 102 0.59 -10.44 12.12
C ASN A 102 0.04 -9.88 10.82
N VAL A 103 0.54 -8.71 10.41
CA VAL A 103 0.19 -8.13 9.12
C VAL A 103 1.42 -7.68 8.35
N GLY A 104 1.57 -8.21 7.14
CA GLY A 104 2.40 -7.64 6.09
C GLY A 104 1.58 -6.64 5.29
N MET A 105 2.13 -5.45 5.09
CA MET A 105 1.57 -4.38 4.27
C MET A 105 2.50 -4.16 3.08
N THR A 106 1.94 -4.15 1.87
CA THR A 106 2.66 -3.80 0.63
C THR A 106 1.91 -2.69 -0.08
N VAL A 107 2.52 -1.52 -0.24
CA VAL A 107 1.92 -0.39 -0.95
C VAL A 107 2.33 -0.45 -2.42
N LEU A 108 1.31 -0.43 -3.29
CA LEU A 108 1.45 -0.50 -4.73
C LEU A 108 0.89 0.76 -5.36
N ILE A 109 1.56 1.27 -6.39
CA ILE A 109 1.02 2.31 -7.26
C ILE A 109 0.76 1.76 -8.64
N LYS A 110 -0.27 2.29 -9.29
CA LYS A 110 -0.53 2.12 -10.72
C LYS A 110 -0.33 3.44 -11.42
N LEU A 111 0.47 3.45 -12.46
CA LEU A 111 0.68 4.62 -13.31
C LEU A 111 -0.43 4.74 -14.36
N GLN A 112 -0.60 5.93 -14.94
CA GLN A 112 -1.59 6.16 -16.00
C GLN A 112 -1.38 5.31 -17.26
N ASN A 113 -0.13 4.88 -17.53
CA ASN A 113 0.17 3.97 -18.63
C ASN A 113 -0.15 2.50 -18.31
N GLY A 114 -0.64 2.21 -17.10
CA GLY A 114 -1.09 0.89 -16.68
C GLY A 114 -0.04 0.06 -15.94
N HIS A 115 1.23 0.48 -15.90
CA HIS A 115 2.27 -0.22 -15.14
C HIS A 115 2.02 -0.11 -13.62
N GLU A 116 2.33 -1.19 -12.89
CA GLU A 116 2.19 -1.27 -11.44
C GLU A 116 3.55 -1.51 -10.77
N TYR A 117 3.78 -0.83 -9.65
CA TYR A 117 5.04 -0.92 -8.89
C TYR A 117 4.78 -1.02 -7.41
N GLU A 118 5.54 -1.88 -6.73
CA GLU A 118 5.69 -1.87 -5.28
C GLU A 118 6.59 -0.70 -4.89
N VAL A 119 6.11 0.14 -3.97
CA VAL A 119 6.77 1.38 -3.55
C VAL A 119 6.90 1.49 -2.04
N GLY A 120 6.52 0.45 -1.31
CA GLY A 120 6.60 0.46 0.14
C GLY A 120 6.17 -0.88 0.69
N GLY A 121 6.78 -1.27 1.80
CA GLY A 121 6.45 -2.49 2.49
C GLY A 121 6.84 -2.41 3.95
N ALA A 122 6.04 -3.03 4.80
CA ALA A 122 6.35 -3.21 6.20
C ALA A 122 5.67 -4.46 6.74
N TYR A 123 6.27 -5.05 7.77
CA TYR A 123 5.68 -6.16 8.50
C TYR A 123 5.54 -5.77 9.96
N TYR A 124 4.36 -5.99 10.52
CA TYR A 124 4.03 -5.61 11.89
C TYR A 124 3.50 -6.83 12.64
N ASN A 125 4.18 -7.16 13.74
CA ASN A 125 3.65 -8.04 14.78
C ASN A 125 2.80 -7.18 15.70
N ILE A 126 1.48 -7.26 15.54
CA ILE A 126 0.50 -6.52 16.32
C ILE A 126 0.18 -7.37 17.56
N HIS A 127 1.17 -7.52 18.44
CA HIS A 127 1.00 -8.21 19.71
C HIS A 127 1.46 -7.22 20.78
N ARG A 128 0.52 -6.49 21.39
CA ARG A 128 0.79 -5.59 22.54
C ARG A 128 1.63 -4.35 22.22
N GLY A 129 1.37 -3.72 21.06
CA GLY A 129 2.11 -2.56 20.56
C GLY A 129 1.27 -1.59 19.73
N SER A 130 1.94 -0.66 19.05
CA SER A 130 1.33 0.50 18.37
C SER A 130 0.17 0.13 17.46
N LYS A 131 -1.03 0.66 17.75
CA LYS A 131 -2.23 0.60 16.91
C LYS A 131 -2.15 1.55 15.69
N SER A 132 -0.99 2.12 15.41
CA SER A 132 -0.78 3.02 14.27
C SER A 132 0.67 3.01 13.81
N GLY A 133 0.89 3.38 12.56
CA GLY A 133 2.22 3.46 11.97
C GLY A 133 2.23 4.16 10.63
N SER A 134 3.42 4.21 10.03
CA SER A 134 3.61 4.84 8.72
C SER A 134 4.69 4.15 7.91
N ILE A 135 4.54 4.15 6.59
CA ILE A 135 5.51 3.67 5.61
C ILE A 135 5.87 4.85 4.69
N SER A 136 7.15 5.20 4.62
CA SER A 136 7.66 6.13 3.62
C SER A 136 7.78 5.41 2.28
N LEU A 137 7.18 5.98 1.22
CA LEU A 137 7.19 5.35 -0.09
C LEU A 137 8.48 5.67 -0.85
N HIS A 138 8.84 4.83 -1.80
CA HIS A 138 10.06 4.96 -2.61
C HIS A 138 9.84 4.41 -4.02
N TRP A 139 10.58 4.95 -4.98
CA TRP A 139 10.53 4.57 -6.39
C TRP A 139 11.63 3.57 -6.72
#